data_AF-A0A968X7J5-F1
#
_entry.id   AF-A0A968X7J5-F1
#
_cell.length_a   1.000
_cell.length_b   1.000
_cell.length_c   1.000
_cell.angle_alpha   90.00
_cell.angle_beta   90.00
_cell.angle_gamma   90.00
#
_symmetry.space_group_name_H-M   'P 1'
#
loop_
_entity.id
_entity.type
_entity.pdbx_description
1 polymer ?
#
loop_
_entity_poly.entity_id
_entity_poly.type
_entity_poly.pdbx_seq_one_letter_code
_entity_poly.pdbx_strand_id
1 'polypeptide(L)'
;MKRFLSRLMAIVCVVVIGLTGLSGAANADSLTGKYADDVVDVIEVLSGAIDLTSDNPDRPKLLSEARMKINDFASRYRRNGSVMKLSSFTTMRTALNSLAGHYSSYPNRAVPDKMKARILDEFKQVRISLNRGQ
;
A
#
# COMPACT_ATOMS: atom_id res chain seq x y z
N MET A 1 -45.66 0.33 17.00
CA MET A 1 -45.01 -0.24 15.80
C MET A 1 -43.78 0.55 15.29
N LYS A 2 -43.59 1.84 15.61
CA LYS A 2 -42.41 2.63 15.14
C LYS A 2 -41.08 2.36 15.88
N ARG A 3 -41.12 1.91 17.15
CA ARG A 3 -39.93 1.64 17.98
C ARG A 3 -39.16 0.39 17.56
N PHE A 4 -39.90 -0.62 17.06
CA PHE A 4 -39.30 -1.86 16.54
C PHE A 4 -38.60 -1.64 15.21
N LEU A 5 -39.16 -0.80 14.33
CA LEU A 5 -38.57 -0.45 13.04
C LEU A 5 -37.26 0.32 13.21
N SER A 6 -37.18 1.24 14.18
CA SER A 6 -35.95 1.97 14.50
C SER A 6 -34.87 1.07 15.12
N ARG A 7 -35.24 0.10 15.97
CA ARG A 7 -34.31 -0.89 16.51
C ARG A 7 -33.80 -1.86 15.45
N LEU A 8 -34.63 -2.25 14.49
CA LEU A 8 -34.24 -3.11 13.37
C LEU A 8 -33.23 -2.39 12.46
N MET A 9 -33.45 -1.11 12.15
CA MET A 9 -32.50 -0.29 11.38
C MET A 9 -31.16 -0.10 12.10
N ALA A 10 -31.18 0.09 13.42
CA ALA A 10 -29.95 0.20 14.21
C ALA A 10 -29.13 -1.10 14.18
N ILE A 11 -29.77 -2.26 14.28
CA ILE A 11 -29.09 -3.56 14.18
C ILE A 11 -28.53 -3.79 12.77
N VAL A 12 -29.28 -3.45 11.73
CA VAL A 12 -28.79 -3.54 10.34
C VAL A 12 -27.55 -2.66 10.14
N CYS A 13 -27.53 -1.41 10.63
CA CYS A 13 -26.35 -0.55 10.52
C CYS A 13 -25.12 -1.10 11.26
N VAL A 14 -25.29 -1.70 12.44
CA VAL A 14 -24.18 -2.33 13.18
C VAL A 14 -23.66 -3.57 12.44
N VAL A 15 -24.53 -4.34 11.79
CA VAL A 15 -24.12 -5.50 10.96
C VAL A 15 -23.40 -5.04 9.69
N VAL A 16 -23.82 -3.97 9.01
CA VAL A 16 -23.11 -3.46 7.81
C VAL A 16 -21.73 -2.88 8.16
N ILE A 17 -21.58 -2.22 9.31
CA ILE A 17 -20.27 -1.73 9.78
C ILE A 17 -19.39 -2.90 10.24
N GLY A 18 -19.97 -3.92 10.89
CA GLY A 18 -19.26 -5.16 11.24
C GLY A 18 -18.77 -5.95 10.03
N LEU A 19 -19.54 -5.99 8.94
CA LEU A 19 -19.20 -6.75 7.73
C LEU A 19 -18.17 -6.03 6.84
N THR A 20 -18.15 -4.70 6.82
CA THR A 20 -17.12 -3.91 6.12
C THR A 20 -15.81 -3.82 6.90
N GLY A 21 -15.82 -4.11 8.21
CA GLY A 21 -14.63 -4.20 9.05
C GLY A 21 -13.82 -5.50 8.91
N LEU A 22 -14.39 -6.55 8.31
CA LEU A 22 -13.75 -7.87 8.20
C LEU A 22 -13.18 -8.16 6.79
N SER A 23 -13.34 -7.26 5.83
CA SER A 23 -12.64 -7.35 4.54
C SER A 23 -11.15 -6.93 4.61
N GLY A 24 -10.67 -6.50 5.79
CA GLY A 24 -9.26 -6.21 6.03
C GLY A 24 -8.47 -7.33 6.73
N ALA A 25 -9.10 -8.48 7.00
CA ALA A 25 -8.54 -9.54 7.85
C ALA A 25 -8.34 -10.89 7.13
N ALA A 26 -8.32 -10.89 5.80
CA ALA A 26 -8.09 -12.08 5.01
C ALA A 26 -7.14 -11.79 3.84
N ASN A 27 -5.89 -11.43 4.13
CA ASN A 27 -4.79 -11.68 3.21
C ASN A 27 -3.64 -12.19 4.05
N ALA A 28 -3.16 -13.38 3.67
CA ALA A 28 -2.00 -14.02 4.27
C ALA A 28 -0.86 -13.01 4.40
N ASP A 29 -0.22 -13.07 5.56
CA ASP A 29 0.81 -12.14 5.97
C ASP A 29 2.00 -12.15 4.99
N SER A 30 1.93 -11.35 3.91
CA SER A 30 3.01 -11.24 2.92
C SER A 30 4.21 -10.45 3.44
N LEU A 31 4.12 -9.99 4.68
CA LEU A 31 5.08 -9.14 5.37
C LEU A 31 5.55 -9.92 6.61
N THR A 32 6.86 -10.06 6.77
CA THR A 32 7.48 -10.76 7.89
C THR A 32 7.29 -10.04 9.23
N GLY A 33 6.88 -8.77 9.20
CA GLY A 33 6.73 -7.91 10.38
C GLY A 33 8.02 -7.17 10.74
N LYS A 34 9.15 -7.57 10.15
CA LYS A 34 10.42 -6.86 10.27
C LYS A 34 10.46 -5.72 9.27
N TYR A 35 10.35 -4.50 9.78
CA TYR A 35 10.25 -3.29 8.96
C TYR A 35 11.36 -3.16 7.88
N ALA A 36 12.62 -3.46 8.22
CA ALA A 36 13.71 -3.36 7.26
C ALA A 36 13.55 -4.36 6.09
N ASP A 37 13.28 -5.62 6.41
CA ASP A 37 13.11 -6.70 5.43
C ASP A 37 11.88 -6.42 4.56
N ASP A 38 10.76 -6.06 5.19
CA ASP A 38 9.49 -5.76 4.54
C ASP A 38 9.59 -4.55 3.59
N VAL A 39 10.39 -3.54 3.93
CA VAL A 39 10.64 -2.41 3.02
C VAL A 39 11.48 -2.84 1.82
N VAL A 40 12.50 -3.67 2.00
CA VAL A 40 13.34 -4.15 0.90
C VAL A 40 12.50 -4.96 -0.09
N ASP A 41 11.65 -5.86 0.42
CA ASP A 41 10.74 -6.67 -0.39
C ASP A 41 9.73 -5.81 -1.17
N VAL A 42 9.14 -4.81 -0.51
CA VAL A 42 8.21 -3.87 -1.17
C VAL A 42 8.93 -3.08 -2.27
N ILE A 43 10.15 -2.59 -2.02
CA ILE A 43 10.94 -1.88 -3.04
C ILE A 43 11.23 -2.78 -4.23
N GLU A 44 11.61 -4.04 -4.01
CA GLU A 44 11.94 -4.97 -5.08
C GLU A 44 10.72 -5.25 -5.97
N VAL A 45 9.58 -5.57 -5.36
CA VAL A 45 8.33 -5.82 -6.10
C VAL A 45 7.88 -4.58 -6.87
N LEU A 46 7.96 -3.40 -6.25
CA LEU A 46 7.56 -2.15 -6.92
C LEU A 46 8.52 -1.76 -8.03
N SER A 47 9.83 -1.95 -7.84
CA SER A 47 10.83 -1.66 -8.87
C SER A 47 10.61 -2.56 -10.09
N GLY A 48 10.36 -3.86 -9.86
CA GLY A 48 10.00 -4.79 -10.92
C GLY A 48 8.70 -4.40 -11.63
N ALA A 49 7.66 -4.03 -10.87
CA ALA A 49 6.38 -3.62 -11.44
C ALA A 49 6.46 -2.33 -12.28
N ILE A 50 7.32 -1.37 -11.89
CA ILE A 50 7.55 -0.12 -12.63
C ILE A 50 8.43 -0.35 -13.87
N ASP A 51 9.21 -1.42 -13.91
CA ASP A 51 10.03 -1.78 -15.06
C ASP A 51 9.29 -2.57 -16.14
N LEU A 52 8.08 -3.06 -15.84
CA LEU A 52 7.23 -3.73 -16.82
C LEU A 52 6.89 -2.78 -17.96
N THR A 53 7.26 -3.20 -19.17
CA THR A 53 6.90 -2.50 -20.40
C THR A 53 5.38 -2.48 -20.60
N SER A 54 4.90 -1.44 -21.26
CA SER A 54 3.47 -1.17 -21.50
C SER A 54 2.72 -2.31 -22.20
N ASP A 55 3.44 -3.26 -22.80
CA ASP A 55 2.95 -4.31 -23.70
C ASP A 55 2.70 -5.65 -22.99
N ASN A 56 2.96 -5.75 -21.67
CA ASN A 56 2.75 -6.99 -20.94
C ASN A 56 1.26 -7.23 -20.62
N PRO A 57 0.68 -8.39 -21.00
CA PRO A 57 -0.72 -8.73 -20.71
C PRO A 57 -0.97 -8.94 -19.21
N ASP A 58 0.05 -9.32 -18.44
CA ASP A 58 -0.02 -9.52 -16.98
C ASP A 58 0.12 -8.23 -16.16
N ARG A 59 0.36 -7.08 -16.82
CA ARG A 59 0.51 -5.78 -16.17
C ARG A 59 -0.63 -5.43 -15.20
N PRO A 60 -1.93 -5.55 -15.54
CA PRO A 60 -3.01 -5.22 -14.60
C PRO A 60 -3.00 -6.11 -13.34
N LYS A 61 -2.60 -7.38 -13.47
CA LYS A 61 -2.49 -8.31 -12.34
C LYS A 61 -1.34 -7.90 -11.42
N LEU A 62 -0.16 -7.64 -11.98
CA LEU A 62 1.02 -7.20 -11.24
C LEU A 62 0.81 -5.84 -10.57
N LEU A 63 0.10 -4.93 -11.25
CA LEU A 63 -0.31 -3.64 -10.69
C LEU A 63 -1.28 -3.79 -9.51
N SER A 64 -2.24 -4.71 -9.62
CA SER A 64 -3.16 -5.01 -8.52
C SER A 64 -2.41 -5.58 -7.32
N GLU A 65 -1.46 -6.49 -7.55
CA GLU A 65 -0.61 -7.07 -6.52
C GLU A 65 0.26 -6.00 -5.84
N ALA A 66 0.90 -5.13 -6.62
CA ALA A 66 1.65 -3.99 -6.12
C ALA A 66 0.79 -3.07 -5.24
N ARG A 67 -0.43 -2.75 -5.67
CA ARG A 67 -1.38 -1.93 -4.87
C ARG A 67 -1.79 -2.61 -3.58
N MET A 68 -2.03 -3.91 -3.60
CA MET A 68 -2.33 -4.69 -2.40
C MET A 68 -1.15 -4.67 -1.42
N LYS A 69 0.08 -4.94 -1.89
CA LYS A 69 1.29 -4.85 -1.04
C LYS A 69 1.50 -3.46 -0.43
N ILE A 70 1.26 -2.39 -1.19
CA ILE A 70 1.31 -1.01 -0.68
C ILE A 70 0.30 -0.82 0.46
N ASN A 71 -0.93 -1.28 0.27
CA ASN A 71 -1.99 -1.13 1.27
C ASN A 71 -1.70 -1.97 2.52
N ASP A 72 -1.23 -3.20 2.36
CA ASP A 72 -0.85 -4.08 3.47
C ASP A 72 0.30 -3.48 4.28
N PHE A 73 1.35 -2.99 3.61
CA PHE A 73 2.48 -2.32 4.24
C PHE A 73 2.02 -1.06 5.01
N ALA A 74 1.20 -0.21 4.38
CA ALA A 74 0.67 0.98 5.02
C ALA A 74 -0.24 0.62 6.22
N SER A 75 -1.12 -0.36 6.08
CA SER A 75 -2.04 -0.79 7.13
C SER A 75 -1.31 -1.37 8.36
N ARG A 76 -0.24 -2.12 8.13
CA ARG A 76 0.62 -2.70 9.17
C ARG A 76 1.40 -1.62 9.93
N TYR A 77 2.12 -0.77 9.20
CA TYR A 77 3.05 0.17 9.84
C TYR A 77 2.43 1.49 10.29
N ARG A 78 1.22 1.85 9.82
CA ARG A 78 0.54 3.09 10.25
C ARG A 78 0.23 3.16 11.75
N ARG A 79 0.17 2.02 12.45
CA ARG A 79 -0.11 1.96 13.90
C ARG A 79 1.17 1.86 14.73
N ASN A 80 2.33 1.64 14.10
CA ASN A 80 3.59 1.50 14.77
C ASN A 80 4.28 2.88 14.92
N GLY A 81 4.11 3.50 16.08
CA GLY A 81 4.66 4.83 16.36
C GLY A 81 6.19 4.92 16.29
N SER A 82 6.92 3.81 16.45
CA SER A 82 8.38 3.78 16.30
C SER A 82 8.79 3.85 14.83
N VAL A 83 8.08 3.14 13.95
CA VAL A 83 8.32 3.15 12.51
C VAL A 83 7.90 4.49 11.89
N MET A 84 6.81 5.10 12.37
CA MET A 84 6.34 6.39 11.88
C MET A 84 7.35 7.55 12.05
N LYS A 85 8.28 7.43 13.01
CA LYS A 85 9.32 8.43 13.25
C LYS A 85 10.53 8.27 12.33
N LEU A 86 10.62 7.16 11.61
CA LEU A 86 11.71 6.90 10.69
C LEU A 86 11.58 7.79 9.45
N SER A 87 12.69 8.40 9.07
CA SER A 87 12.84 9.14 7.82
C SER A 87 12.63 8.23 6.61
N SER A 88 13.08 6.97 6.70
CA SER A 88 12.84 5.94 5.68
C SER A 88 11.34 5.71 5.46
N PHE A 89 10.55 5.65 6.53
CA PHE A 89 9.10 5.42 6.43
C PHE A 89 8.39 6.60 5.79
N THR A 90 8.74 7.82 6.19
CA THR A 90 8.13 9.04 5.64
C THR A 90 8.42 9.20 4.15
N THR A 91 9.67 8.93 3.75
CA THR A 91 10.10 8.96 2.34
C THR A 91 9.37 7.89 1.54
N MET A 92 9.35 6.65 2.05
CA MET A 92 8.61 5.54 1.43
C MET A 92 7.13 5.91 1.24
N ARG A 93 6.45 6.39 2.29
CA ARG A 93 5.04 6.75 2.21
C ARG A 93 4.76 7.83 1.15
N THR A 94 5.69 8.75 0.94
CA THR A 94 5.58 9.78 -0.11
C THR A 94 5.67 9.16 -1.51
N ALA A 95 6.62 8.25 -1.73
CA ALA A 95 6.74 7.49 -2.97
C ALA A 95 5.48 6.66 -3.24
N LEU A 96 5.02 5.92 -2.23
CA LEU A 96 3.83 5.06 -2.33
C LEU A 96 2.56 5.85 -2.62
N ASN A 97 2.36 7.01 -1.98
CA ASN A 97 1.22 7.88 -2.26
C ASN A 97 1.26 8.43 -3.69
N SER A 98 2.45 8.77 -4.19
CA SER A 98 2.62 9.25 -5.57
C SER A 98 2.25 8.16 -6.59
N LEU A 99 2.69 6.91 -6.36
CA LEU A 99 2.32 5.74 -7.15
C LEU A 99 0.82 5.44 -7.09
N ALA A 100 0.25 5.43 -5.89
CA ALA A 100 -1.17 5.17 -5.68
C ALA A 100 -2.03 6.21 -6.40
N GLY A 101 -1.64 7.49 -6.34
CA GLY A 101 -2.29 8.59 -7.06
C GLY A 101 -2.24 8.38 -8.57
N HIS A 102 -1.06 8.07 -9.12
CA HIS A 102 -0.91 7.82 -10.56
C HIS A 102 -1.79 6.66 -11.03
N TYR A 103 -1.77 5.53 -10.34
CA TYR A 103 -2.60 4.39 -10.73
C TYR A 103 -4.10 4.62 -10.51
N SER A 104 -4.48 5.50 -9.59
CA SER A 104 -5.89 5.89 -9.39
C SER A 104 -6.39 6.76 -10.54
N SER A 105 -5.56 7.68 -11.02
CA SER A 105 -5.92 8.57 -12.13
C SER A 105 -5.77 7.90 -13.49
N TYR A 106 -4.77 7.03 -13.67
CA TYR A 106 -4.40 6.44 -14.94
C TYR A 106 -4.12 4.93 -14.80
N PRO A 107 -5.14 4.09 -14.57
CA PRO A 107 -4.96 2.66 -14.32
C PRO A 107 -4.35 1.89 -15.50
N ASN A 108 -4.54 2.40 -16.73
CA ASN A 108 -4.08 1.76 -17.97
C ASN A 108 -2.86 2.44 -18.61
N ARG A 109 -2.23 3.42 -17.95
CA ARG A 109 -1.00 4.05 -18.46
C ARG A 109 0.22 3.63 -17.65
N ALA A 110 1.33 3.45 -18.36
CA ALA A 110 2.63 3.32 -17.73
C ALA A 110 2.96 4.55 -16.87
N VAL A 111 3.79 4.36 -15.85
CA VAL A 111 4.32 5.44 -15.03
C VAL A 111 5.24 6.31 -15.90
N PRO A 112 5.07 7.65 -15.92
CA PRO A 112 5.94 8.52 -16.70
C PRO A 112 7.41 8.38 -16.28
N ASP A 113 8.35 8.43 -17.25
CA ASP A 113 9.79 8.22 -16.97
C ASP A 113 10.34 9.15 -15.88
N LYS A 114 9.91 10.41 -15.88
CA LYS A 114 10.29 11.39 -14.85
C LYS A 114 9.82 10.98 -13.45
N MET A 115 8.62 10.42 -13.34
CA MET A 115 8.07 9.93 -12.08
C MET A 115 8.75 8.63 -11.66
N LYS A 116 8.98 7.71 -12.61
CA LYS A 116 9.73 6.47 -12.39
C LYS A 116 11.13 6.76 -11.84
N ALA A 117 11.89 7.65 -12.50
CA ALA A 117 13.23 8.02 -12.05
C ALA A 117 13.23 8.59 -10.63
N ARG A 118 12.29 9.50 -10.33
CA ARG A 118 12.12 10.07 -8.99
C ARG A 118 11.84 9.00 -7.94
N ILE A 119 10.90 8.08 -8.21
CA ILE A 119 10.55 7.00 -7.28
C ILE A 119 11.73 6.07 -7.04
N LEU A 120 12.48 5.73 -8.09
CA LEU A 120 13.67 4.89 -7.97
C LEU A 120 14.75 5.57 -7.10
N ASP A 121 14.92 6.88 -7.20
CA ASP A 121 15.83 7.63 -6.33
C ASP A 121 15.31 7.71 -4.89
N GLU A 122 14.01 7.90 -4.67
CA GLU A 122 13.39 7.82 -3.35
C GLU A 122 13.59 6.42 -2.72
N PHE A 123 13.47 5.34 -3.50
CA PHE A 123 13.74 3.97 -3.04
C PHE A 123 15.21 3.76 -2.67
N LYS A 124 16.15 4.32 -3.44
CA LYS A 124 17.58 4.28 -3.07
C LYS A 124 17.83 5.02 -1.75
N GLN A 125 17.24 6.20 -1.58
CA GLN A 125 17.35 6.96 -0.34
C GLN A 125 16.79 6.18 0.85
N VAL A 126 15.63 5.53 0.68
CA VAL A 126 15.04 4.68 1.72
C VAL A 126 16.00 3.54 2.11
N ARG A 127 16.61 2.84 1.15
CA ARG A 127 17.61 1.79 1.44
C ARG A 127 18.81 2.33 2.20
N ILE A 128 19.29 3.52 1.85
CA ILE A 128 20.41 4.18 2.55
C ILE A 128 20.01 4.54 3.99
N SER A 129 18.82 5.09 4.21
CA SER A 129 18.32 5.42 5.54
C SER A 129 18.10 4.17 6.40
N LEU A 130 17.58 3.08 5.82
CA LEU A 130 17.42 1.80 6.50
C LEU A 130 18.74 1.23 7.01
N ASN A 131 19.78 1.24 6.18
CA ASN A 131 21.13 0.79 6.57
C ASN A 131 21.72 1.66 7.69
N ARG A 132 21.24 2.89 7.86
CA ARG A 132 21.63 3.80 8.94
C ARG A 132 20.73 3.70 10.17
N GLY A 133 19.71 2.85 10.15
CA GLY A 133 18.71 2.73 11.22
C GLY A 133 17.76 3.92 11.34
N GLN A 134 17.59 4.68 10.25
CA GLN A 134 16.78 5.92 10.20
C GLN A 134 15.61 5.84 9.22
#